data_AF-A0A0F3GRH4-F1
#
_entry.id   AF-A0A0F3GRH4-F1
#
_cell.length_a   1.000
_cell.length_b   1.000
_cell.length_c   1.000
_cell.angle_alpha   90.00
_cell.angle_beta   90.00
_cell.angle_gamma   90.00
#
_symmetry.space_group_name_H-M   'P 1'
#
loop_
_entity.id
_entity.type
_entity.pdbx_description
1 polymer ?
#
loop_
_entity_poly.entity_id
_entity_poly.type
_entity_poly.pdbx_seq_one_letter_code
_entity_poly.pdbx_strand_id
1 'polypeptide(L)' 'MRVKLKGLRGIVWINTLIIAMLFLALSAHAGTVNLPQTGQTTSYATGDDGTIRAGVAWPSPRFTADTN' A
#
# COMPACT_ATOMS: atom_id res chain seq x y z
N MET A 1 -41.27 37.31 8.63
CA MET A 1 -40.24 37.34 7.56
C MET A 1 -39.76 35.92 7.27
N ARG A 2 -39.89 35.39 6.04
CA ARG A 2 -39.19 34.15 5.63
C ARG A 2 -37.92 34.55 4.87
N VAL A 3 -36.75 34.33 5.47
CA VAL A 3 -35.46 34.49 4.77
C VAL A 3 -35.31 33.30 3.82
N LYS A 4 -35.26 33.54 2.50
CA LYS A 4 -35.05 32.49 1.50
C LYS A 4 -33.58 32.08 1.49
N LEU A 5 -33.21 31.06 2.28
CA LEU A 5 -31.88 30.44 2.37
C LEU A 5 -31.45 29.65 1.11
N LYS A 6 -31.88 30.06 -0.08
CA LYS A 6 -31.68 29.29 -1.32
C LYS A 6 -30.19 29.09 -1.67
N GLY A 7 -29.32 30.04 -1.31
CA GLY A 7 -27.87 29.95 -1.57
C GLY A 7 -27.08 29.08 -0.58
N LEU A 8 -27.57 28.90 0.65
CA LEU A 8 -26.84 28.15 1.69
C LEU A 8 -26.75 26.65 1.36
N ARG A 9 -27.78 26.11 0.69
CA ARG A 9 -27.83 24.71 0.26
C ARG A 9 -26.72 24.41 -0.76
N GLY A 10 -26.49 25.30 -1.72
CA GLY A 10 -25.43 25.12 -2.73
C GLY A 10 -24.03 25.13 -2.13
N ILE A 11 -23.77 26.03 -1.17
CA ILE A 11 -22.49 26.11 -0.45
C ILE A 11 -22.22 24.83 0.35
N VAL A 12 -23.24 24.29 1.02
CA VAL A 12 -23.12 23.02 1.75
C VAL A 12 -22.78 21.87 0.79
N TRP A 13 -23.50 21.73 -0.32
CA TRP A 13 -23.21 20.69 -1.31
C TRP A 13 -21.81 20.80 -1.92
N ILE A 14 -21.35 22.02 -2.24
CA ILE A 14 -20.00 22.25 -2.76
C ILE A 14 -18.94 21.84 -1.73
N ASN A 15 -19.09 22.23 -0.47
CA ASN A 15 -18.16 21.85 0.59
C ASN A 15 -18.16 20.32 0.83
N THR A 16 -19.33 19.67 0.80
CA THR A 16 -19.43 18.22 0.91
C THR A 16 -18.71 17.51 -0.24
N LEU A 17 -18.86 17.99 -1.48
CA LEU A 17 -18.17 17.41 -2.65
C LEU A 17 -16.65 17.60 -2.56
N ILE A 18 -16.18 18.77 -2.13
CA ILE A 18 -14.74 19.04 -1.92
C ILE A 18 -14.17 18.08 -0.86
N ILE A 19 -14.84 17.96 0.29
CA ILE A 19 -14.42 17.07 1.37
C ILE A 19 -14.38 15.61 0.90
N ALA A 20 -15.41 15.15 0.19
CA ALA A 20 -15.46 13.79 -0.35
C ALA A 20 -14.32 13.50 -1.34
N MET A 21 -13.97 14.45 -2.22
CA MET A 21 -12.85 14.31 -3.14
C MET A 21 -11.49 14.30 -2.42
N LEU A 22 -11.33 15.12 -1.37
CA LEU A 22 -10.12 15.09 -0.54
C LEU A 22 -9.97 13.74 0.17
N PHE A 23 -11.03 13.21 0.77
CA PHE A 23 -11.00 11.89 1.42
C PHE A 23 -10.69 10.76 0.42
N LEU A 24 -11.25 10.82 -0.79
CA LEU A 24 -10.96 9.84 -1.84
C LEU A 24 -9.49 9.87 -2.26
N ALA A 25 -8.90 11.06 -2.42
CA ALA A 25 -7.49 11.23 -2.79
C ALA A 25 -6.53 10.72 -1.70
N LEU A 26 -6.89 10.88 -0.41
CA LEU A 26 -6.09 10.39 0.72
C LEU A 26 -6.25 8.88 0.99
N SER A 27 -7.22 8.21 0.35
CA SER A 27 -7.50 6.79 0.61
C SER A 27 -6.65 5.82 -0.21
N ALA A 28 -5.82 6.30 -1.14
CA ALA A 28 -4.95 5.46 -1.95
C ALA A 28 -3.73 4.97 -1.15
N HIS A 29 -3.80 3.74 -0.64
CA HIS A 29 -2.68 3.09 0.06
C HIS A 29 -2.07 2.01 -0.84
N ALA A 30 -0.85 2.24 -1.33
CA ALA A 30 -0.05 1.20 -1.98
C ALA A 30 0.89 0.58 -0.95
N GLY A 31 0.64 -0.68 -0.58
CA GLY A 31 1.55 -1.43 0.28
C GLY A 31 2.75 -1.92 -0.52
N THR A 32 3.97 -1.56 -0.10
CA THR A 32 5.19 -2.18 -0.62
C THR A 32 5.55 -3.38 0.24
N VAL A 33 5.88 -4.52 -0.38
CA VAL A 33 6.41 -5.70 0.31
C VAL A 33 7.86 -5.91 -0.08
N ASN A 34 8.72 -6.13 0.92
CA ASN A 34 10.10 -6.54 0.69
C ASN A 34 10.15 -8.07 0.61
N LEU A 35 10.44 -8.61 -0.58
CA LEU A 35 10.59 -10.06 -0.77
C LEU A 35 11.97 -10.51 -0.25
N PRO A 36 12.04 -11.59 0.55
CA PRO A 36 13.31 -12.20 0.92
C PRO A 36 14.03 -12.85 -0.28
N GLN A 37 15.36 -12.93 -0.22
CA GLN A 37 16.18 -13.65 -1.20
C GLN A 37 15.83 -15.14 -1.24
N THR A 38 15.95 -15.81 -2.41
CA THR A 38 15.66 -17.25 -2.51
C THR A 38 16.69 -18.15 -1.81
N GLY A 39 17.90 -17.63 -1.58
CA GLY A 39 19.03 -18.39 -1.06
C GLY A 39 19.78 -19.18 -2.13
N GLN A 40 19.37 -19.13 -3.41
CA GLN A 40 20.13 -19.72 -4.51
C GLN A 40 21.46 -18.99 -4.70
N THR A 41 22.56 -19.72 -4.72
CA THR A 41 23.91 -19.17 -4.95
C THR A 41 24.54 -19.68 -6.25
N THR A 42 24.16 -20.86 -6.70
CA THR A 42 24.58 -21.45 -7.98
C THR A 42 23.66 -21.01 -9.10
N SER A 43 24.23 -20.48 -10.17
CA SER A 43 23.49 -20.16 -11.40
C SER A 43 23.48 -21.34 -12.38
N TYR A 44 22.35 -21.52 -13.04
CA TYR A 44 22.10 -22.50 -14.11
C TYR A 44 21.70 -21.83 -15.43
N ALA A 45 21.29 -20.56 -15.40
CA ALA A 45 20.96 -19.78 -16.59
C ALA A 45 21.19 -18.29 -16.36
N THR A 46 21.47 -17.56 -17.45
CA THR A 46 21.60 -16.09 -17.37
C THR A 46 20.32 -15.45 -16.86
N GLY A 47 20.43 -14.67 -15.79
CA GLY A 47 19.30 -13.94 -15.20
C GLY A 47 18.49 -14.72 -14.18
N ASP A 48 18.98 -15.87 -13.70
CA ASP A 48 18.37 -16.59 -12.59
C ASP A 48 18.72 -16.01 -11.21
N ASP A 49 18.09 -16.54 -10.15
CA ASP A 49 18.27 -16.02 -8.80
C ASP A 49 19.68 -16.31 -8.24
N GLY A 50 20.36 -17.35 -8.73
CA GLY A 50 21.76 -17.62 -8.41
C GLY A 50 22.70 -16.50 -8.86
N THR A 51 22.40 -15.90 -10.01
CA THR A 51 23.10 -14.73 -10.57
C THR A 51 22.66 -13.42 -9.91
N ILE A 52 21.34 -13.19 -9.82
CA ILE A 52 20.77 -11.90 -9.43
C ILE A 52 20.79 -11.71 -7.91
N ARG A 53 20.41 -12.75 -7.16
CA ARG A 53 20.33 -12.74 -5.69
C ARG A 53 19.52 -11.57 -5.12
N ALA A 54 18.46 -11.17 -5.81
CA ALA A 54 17.58 -10.08 -5.40
C ALA A 54 16.75 -10.42 -4.15
N GLY A 55 16.32 -9.37 -3.44
CA GLY A 55 15.52 -9.48 -2.22
C GLY A 55 16.28 -9.06 -0.96
N VAL A 56 15.56 -8.98 0.16
CA VAL A 56 16.14 -8.71 1.48
C VAL A 56 16.63 -10.00 2.14
N ALA A 57 17.53 -9.88 3.13
CA ALA A 57 17.95 -11.04 3.91
C ALA A 57 16.75 -11.67 4.65
N TRP A 58 16.79 -13.00 4.86
CA TRP A 58 15.79 -13.68 5.69
C TRP A 58 15.89 -13.21 7.15
N PRO A 59 14.75 -13.05 7.86
CA PRO A 59 14.76 -12.90 9.31
C PRO A 59 15.37 -14.15 9.97
N SER A 60 16.03 -13.94 11.11
CA SER A 60 16.61 -15.02 11.91
C SER A 60 15.94 -15.07 13.29
N PRO A 61 15.26 -16.18 13.67
CA PRO A 61 15.09 -17.41 12.89
C PRO A 61 14.02 -17.28 11.79
N ARG A 62 14.19 -17.99 10.66
CA ARG A 62 13.17 -18.03 9.58
C ARG A 62 11.90 -18.73 10.05
N PHE A 63 12.06 -19.77 10.86
CA PHE A 63 10.99 -20.59 11.41
C PHE A 63 11.17 -20.74 12.92
N THR A 64 10.08 -20.64 13.65
CA THR A 64 10.00 -21.07 15.04
C THR A 64 9.47 -22.50 15.08
N ALA A 65 10.05 -23.34 15.94
CA ALA A 65 9.50 -24.67 16.17
C ALA A 65 8.18 -24.55 16.95
N ASP A 66 7.15 -25.23 16.48
CA ASP A 66 5.93 -25.46 17.26
C ASP A 66 6.19 -26.57 18.30
N THR A 67 5.65 -26.43 19.50
CA THR A 67 5.88 -27.36 20.63
C THR A 67 4.73 -28.35 20.87
N ASN A 68 3.93 -28.67 19.86
CA ASN A 68 2.75 -29.52 19.99
C ASN A 68 3.07 -31.00 19.70
#